data_AF-A0A967WF04-F1
#
_entry.id   AF-A0A967WF04-F1
#
_cell.length_a   1.000
_cell.length_b   1.000
_cell.length_c   1.000
_cell.angle_alpha   90.00
_cell.angle_beta   90.00
_cell.angle_gamma   90.00
#
_symmetry.space_group_name_H-M   'P 1'
#
loop_
_entity.id
_entity.type
_entity.pdbx_description
1 polymer ?
#
loop_
_entity_poly.entity_id
_entity_poly.type
_entity_poly.pdbx_seq_one_letter_code
_entity_poly.pdbx_strand_id
1 'polypeptide(L)'
;MPDETTGQGTPATDADSGQDTTPAADPQPGAPETPQAGENTAALQAQLDEQRNIQAGLDRRIAQLTAQLGVEQQAKQDLAAQLEELQGSTTAGTEELKGLQQTLENLQGEKAEWEQQLAASQERAERLQVVAAEFPALAPLVEANALPEAKDMDEFRQKLGGMATAFTAQANAAYQQRVEGVKPPASPPAGPQEADLNSLAASMRTALAEGKKEEYNQLKEQWYAATEAQLKQ
;
A
#
# COMPACT_ATOMS: atom_id res chain seq x y z
N MET A 1 0.94 23.20 45.20
CA MET A 1 1.51 24.00 46.30
C MET A 1 1.89 25.35 45.73
N PRO A 2 1.25 26.42 46.19
CA PRO A 2 2.03 27.59 46.57
C PRO A 2 1.67 28.10 47.98
N ASP A 3 2.72 28.45 48.71
CA ASP A 3 2.74 29.26 49.93
C ASP A 3 2.32 30.69 49.64
N GLU A 4 1.51 31.28 50.51
CA GLU A 4 1.51 32.73 50.74
C GLU A 4 1.48 33.03 52.25
N THR A 5 2.57 33.65 52.68
CA THR A 5 2.83 34.19 54.01
C THR A 5 2.43 35.67 54.07
N THR A 6 2.33 36.21 55.30
CA THR A 6 2.26 37.66 55.69
C THR A 6 0.85 38.29 55.68
N GLY A 7 0.39 39.07 56.66
CA GLY A 7 0.93 39.61 57.92
C GLY A 7 -0.22 40.32 58.68
N GLN A 8 -0.34 40.09 59.99
CA GLN A 8 -0.12 41.06 61.09
C GLN A 8 -0.90 42.38 61.08
N GLY A 9 -1.67 42.62 62.15
CA GLY A 9 -2.17 43.95 62.52
C GLY A 9 -3.27 43.95 63.59
N THR A 10 -2.95 43.63 64.85
CA THR A 10 -3.81 43.95 66.01
C THR A 10 -3.10 44.97 66.91
N PRO A 11 -3.73 46.09 67.29
CA PRO A 11 -3.30 46.86 68.44
C PRO A 11 -4.03 46.38 69.71
N ALA A 12 -3.24 46.19 70.76
CA ALA A 12 -3.66 46.09 72.14
C ALA A 12 -4.24 47.43 72.64
N THR A 13 -4.97 47.42 73.77
CA THR A 13 -4.50 47.99 75.05
C THR A 13 -5.63 47.86 76.09
N ASP A 14 -5.41 46.99 77.08
CA ASP A 14 -6.08 47.01 78.38
C ASP A 14 -5.61 48.24 79.17
N ALA A 15 -6.56 48.96 79.78
CA ALA A 15 -6.27 49.92 80.85
C ALA A 15 -7.36 49.77 81.92
N ASP A 16 -6.96 49.04 82.96
CA ASP A 16 -7.61 48.87 84.24
C ASP A 16 -7.19 49.99 85.23
N SER A 17 -7.98 50.14 86.29
CA SER A 17 -7.72 50.85 87.55
C SER A 17 -8.12 52.33 87.69
N GLY A 18 -9.26 52.54 88.35
CA GLY A 18 -9.32 53.40 89.54
C GLY A 18 -10.27 54.61 89.49
N GLN A 19 -11.39 54.55 90.21
CA GLN A 19 -11.52 55.17 91.55
C GLN A 19 -12.96 55.11 92.06
N ASP A 20 -13.05 54.70 93.32
CA ASP A 20 -14.22 54.72 94.20
C ASP A 20 -14.41 56.15 94.75
N THR A 21 -15.67 56.60 94.86
CA THR A 21 -16.21 57.45 95.95
C THR A 21 -17.63 57.91 95.62
N THR A 22 -18.62 57.32 96.30
CA THR A 22 -19.91 57.98 96.60
C THR A 22 -19.74 59.00 97.74
N PRO A 23 -20.58 60.07 97.78
CA PRO A 23 -21.69 60.00 98.74
C PRO A 23 -23.04 60.58 98.26
N ALA A 24 -24.08 59.83 98.63
CA ALA A 24 -25.49 60.15 98.95
C ALA A 24 -26.14 61.50 98.57
N ALA A 25 -27.31 61.41 97.92
CA ALA A 25 -28.54 62.12 98.32
C ALA A 25 -29.79 61.47 97.68
N ASP A 26 -30.79 61.16 98.52
CA ASP A 26 -32.12 60.60 98.19
C ASP A 26 -33.07 61.66 97.55
N PRO A 27 -34.30 61.31 97.10
CA PRO A 27 -34.91 61.81 95.87
C PRO A 27 -35.94 62.91 96.10
N GLN A 28 -36.19 63.76 95.10
CA GLN A 28 -37.37 64.64 95.09
C GLN A 28 -38.07 64.65 93.73
N PRO A 29 -39.42 64.66 93.69
CA PRO A 29 -40.20 64.14 92.58
C PRO A 29 -40.65 65.22 91.59
N GLY A 30 -40.92 64.78 90.36
CA GLY A 30 -41.92 65.38 89.47
C GLY A 30 -41.48 66.59 88.64
N ALA A 31 -41.13 66.34 87.38
CA ALA A 31 -41.36 67.28 86.27
C ALA A 31 -41.40 66.46 84.96
N PRO A 32 -42.17 66.90 83.95
CA PRO A 32 -42.89 66.02 83.02
C PRO A 32 -41.96 65.34 82.01
N GLU A 33 -42.29 64.10 81.67
CA GLU A 33 -41.69 63.38 80.55
C GLU A 33 -41.86 64.20 79.27
N THR A 34 -40.72 64.64 78.73
CA THR A 34 -40.61 65.21 77.40
C THR A 34 -40.85 64.09 76.36
N PRO A 35 -41.74 64.28 75.37
CA PRO A 35 -42.01 63.27 74.34
C PRO A 35 -40.79 62.93 73.44
N GLN A 36 -39.73 63.75 73.46
CA GLN A 36 -38.64 63.71 72.48
C GLN A 36 -37.61 62.56 72.67
N ALA A 37 -37.52 61.95 73.86
CA ALA A 37 -36.54 60.88 74.11
C ALA A 37 -36.93 59.54 73.42
N GLY A 38 -38.24 59.27 73.32
CA GLY A 38 -38.78 58.09 72.62
C GLY A 38 -38.71 58.21 71.09
N GLU A 39 -38.83 59.43 70.55
CA GLU A 39 -38.75 59.68 69.11
C GLU A 39 -37.31 59.51 68.57
N ASN A 40 -36.29 59.97 69.32
CA ASN A 40 -34.88 59.81 68.92
C ASN A 40 -34.40 58.34 68.95
N THR A 41 -34.89 57.54 69.89
CA THR A 41 -34.58 56.11 69.96
C THR A 41 -35.26 55.32 68.85
N ALA A 42 -36.53 55.63 68.53
CA ALA A 42 -37.23 55.03 67.39
C ALA A 42 -36.56 55.37 66.04
N ALA A 43 -36.07 56.60 65.87
CA ALA A 43 -35.36 57.01 64.65
C ALA A 43 -34.04 56.26 64.45
N LEU A 44 -33.25 56.07 65.52
CA LEU A 44 -32.01 55.28 65.49
C LEU A 44 -32.29 53.80 65.16
N GLN A 45 -33.37 53.25 65.71
CA GLN A 45 -33.77 51.87 65.47
C GLN A 45 -34.15 51.65 63.99
N ALA A 46 -34.93 52.57 63.42
CA ALA A 46 -35.29 52.55 62.01
C ALA A 46 -34.06 52.63 61.09
N GLN A 47 -33.06 53.45 61.44
CA GLN A 47 -31.81 53.56 60.68
C GLN A 47 -30.98 52.27 60.74
N LEU A 48 -30.94 51.60 61.89
CA LEU A 48 -30.28 50.30 62.07
C LEU A 48 -30.95 49.21 61.23
N ASP A 49 -32.27 49.19 61.19
CA ASP A 49 -33.03 48.23 60.39
C ASP A 49 -32.88 48.50 58.89
N GLU A 50 -32.81 49.77 58.47
CA GLU A 50 -32.50 50.14 57.09
C GLU A 50 -31.09 49.69 56.68
N GLN A 51 -30.07 49.91 57.53
CA GLN A 51 -28.72 49.41 57.26
C GLN A 51 -28.67 47.89 57.16
N ARG A 52 -29.36 47.17 58.05
CA ARG A 52 -29.44 45.70 57.99
C ARG A 52 -30.09 45.22 56.70
N ASN A 53 -31.15 45.90 56.25
CA ASN A 53 -31.81 45.57 54.99
C ASN A 53 -30.91 45.83 53.78
N ILE A 54 -30.16 46.93 53.77
CA ILE A 54 -29.17 47.23 52.73
C ILE A 54 -28.08 46.15 52.71
N GLN A 55 -27.54 45.80 53.88
CA GLN A 55 -26.47 44.82 54.00
C GLN A 55 -26.93 43.43 53.52
N ALA A 56 -28.10 42.98 53.94
CA ALA A 56 -28.70 41.74 53.45
C ALA A 56 -28.95 41.77 51.92
N GLY A 57 -29.30 42.93 51.37
CA GLY A 57 -29.42 43.13 49.91
C GLY A 57 -28.09 43.00 49.17
N LEU A 58 -27.02 43.58 49.72
CA LEU A 58 -25.66 43.46 49.17
C LEU A 58 -25.16 42.03 49.25
N ASP A 59 -25.35 41.34 50.37
CA ASP A 59 -24.93 39.94 50.56
C ASP A 59 -25.61 39.02 49.54
N ARG A 60 -26.91 39.21 49.28
CA ARG A 60 -27.62 38.47 48.21
C ARG A 60 -27.02 38.74 46.84
N ARG A 61 -26.65 39.98 46.55
CA ARG A 61 -26.07 40.35 45.25
C ARG A 61 -24.66 39.80 45.07
N ILE A 62 -23.85 39.80 46.13
CA ILE A 62 -22.54 39.15 46.16
C ILE A 62 -22.70 37.66 45.90
N ALA A 63 -23.60 36.98 46.62
CA ALA A 63 -23.85 35.55 46.41
C ALA A 63 -24.29 35.22 44.98
N GLN A 64 -25.16 36.05 44.38
CA GLN A 64 -25.57 35.90 42.98
C GLN A 64 -24.40 36.07 42.01
N LEU A 65 -23.57 37.11 42.18
CA LEU A 65 -22.41 37.37 41.32
C LEU A 65 -21.35 36.27 41.46
N THR A 66 -21.10 35.78 42.67
CA THR A 66 -20.18 34.65 42.91
C THR A 66 -20.68 33.38 42.21
N ALA A 67 -21.98 33.10 42.28
CA ALA A 67 -22.57 31.96 41.58
C ALA A 67 -22.46 32.11 40.04
N GLN A 68 -22.75 33.29 39.50
CA GLN A 68 -22.60 33.57 38.07
C GLN A 68 -21.15 33.42 37.60
N LEU A 69 -20.19 33.96 38.36
CA LEU A 69 -18.77 33.82 38.07
C LEU A 69 -18.34 32.35 38.04
N GLY A 70 -18.85 31.52 38.96
CA GLY A 70 -18.59 30.09 38.97
C GLY A 70 -19.12 29.38 37.71
N VAL A 71 -20.33 29.72 37.27
CA VAL A 71 -20.92 29.18 36.04
C VAL A 71 -20.12 29.60 34.81
N GLU A 72 -19.71 30.87 34.71
CA GLU A 72 -18.89 31.35 33.58
C GLU A 72 -17.50 30.71 33.56
N GLN A 73 -16.87 30.52 34.71
CA GLN A 73 -15.58 29.83 34.81
C GLN A 73 -15.70 28.38 34.35
N GLN A 74 -16.76 27.68 34.74
CA GLN A 74 -17.01 26.32 34.26
C GLN A 74 -17.24 26.29 32.75
N ALA A 75 -18.12 27.15 32.23
CA ALA A 75 -18.38 27.23 30.80
C ALA A 75 -17.12 27.53 29.98
N LYS A 76 -16.23 28.38 30.50
CA LYS A 76 -14.93 28.67 29.87
C LYS A 76 -14.02 27.44 29.84
N GLN A 77 -13.99 26.64 30.91
CA GLN A 77 -13.21 25.40 30.94
C GLN A 77 -13.77 24.38 29.95
N ASP A 78 -15.09 24.22 29.89
CA ASP A 78 -15.76 23.30 28.96
C ASP A 78 -15.49 23.71 27.49
N LEU A 79 -15.55 25.01 27.18
CA LEU A 79 -15.21 25.53 25.85
C LEU A 79 -13.73 25.32 25.49
N ALA A 80 -12.82 25.47 26.46
CA ALA A 80 -11.40 25.21 26.23
C ALA A 80 -11.15 23.74 25.90
N ALA A 81 -11.80 22.82 26.61
CA ALA A 81 -11.72 21.38 26.34
C ALA A 81 -12.26 21.04 24.94
N GLN A 82 -13.41 21.60 24.55
CA GLN A 82 -13.97 21.41 23.20
C GLN A 82 -13.06 21.94 22.09
N LEU A 83 -12.39 23.08 22.32
CA LEU A 83 -11.43 23.63 21.36
C LEU A 83 -10.21 22.74 21.20
N GLU A 84 -9.69 22.18 22.30
CA GLU A 84 -8.56 21.24 22.25
C GLU A 84 -8.94 19.96 21.50
N GLU A 85 -10.13 19.41 21.76
CA GLU A 85 -10.65 18.24 21.04
C GLU A 85 -10.81 18.52 19.54
N LEU A 86 -11.40 19.66 19.17
CA LEU A 86 -11.55 20.07 17.77
C LEU A 86 -10.19 20.26 17.08
N GLN A 87 -9.21 20.84 17.76
CA GLN A 87 -7.85 20.99 17.23
C GLN A 87 -7.19 19.63 17.01
N GLY A 88 -7.34 18.70 17.96
CA GLY A 88 -6.86 17.33 17.83
C GLY A 88 -7.50 16.62 16.64
N SER A 89 -8.83 16.67 16.52
CA SER A 89 -9.56 16.06 15.41
C SER A 89 -9.17 16.67 14.06
N THR A 90 -8.97 17.99 13.99
CA THR A 90 -8.57 18.68 12.76
C THR A 90 -7.16 18.27 12.33
N THR A 91 -6.24 18.15 13.28
CA THR A 91 -4.87 17.72 13.03
C THR A 91 -4.83 16.28 12.52
N ALA A 92 -5.53 15.37 13.21
CA ALA A 92 -5.64 13.97 12.80
C ALA A 92 -6.26 13.83 11.39
N GLY A 93 -7.36 14.55 11.11
CA GLY A 93 -7.97 14.55 9.79
C GLY A 93 -7.07 15.11 8.69
N THR A 94 -6.21 16.09 9.01
CA THR A 94 -5.23 16.64 8.07
C THR A 94 -4.13 15.62 7.76
N GLU A 95 -3.64 14.89 8.77
CA GLU A 95 -2.65 13.83 8.57
C GLU A 95 -3.22 12.66 7.76
N GLU A 96 -4.46 12.24 8.04
CA GLU A 96 -5.15 11.20 7.28
C GLU A 96 -5.33 11.61 5.81
N LEU A 97 -5.76 12.85 5.55
CA LEU A 97 -5.92 13.38 4.20
C LEU A 97 -4.60 13.36 3.43
N LYS A 98 -3.48 13.73 4.08
CA LYS A 98 -2.15 13.65 3.48
C LYS A 98 -1.75 12.19 3.18
N GLY A 99 -2.03 11.26 4.09
CA GLY A 99 -1.76 9.83 3.87
C GLY A 99 -2.58 9.25 2.70
N LEU A 100 -3.85 9.64 2.58
CA LEU A 100 -4.72 9.24 1.48
C LEU A 100 -4.25 9.83 0.13
N GLN A 101 -3.80 11.08 0.11
CA GLN A 101 -3.21 11.70 -1.08
C GLN A 101 -1.98 10.94 -1.55
N GLN A 102 -1.07 10.60 -0.64
CA GLN A 102 0.12 9.82 -0.98
C GLN A 102 -0.23 8.41 -1.49
N THR A 103 -1.24 7.77 -0.89
CA THR A 103 -1.75 6.48 -1.36
C THR A 103 -2.30 6.58 -2.79
N LEU A 104 -3.05 7.65 -3.09
CA LEU A 104 -3.61 7.90 -4.41
C LEU A 104 -2.52 8.14 -5.47
N GLU A 105 -1.47 8.89 -5.14
CA GLU A 105 -0.31 9.09 -6.03
C GLU A 105 0.40 7.75 -6.32
N ASN A 106 0.63 6.92 -5.30
CA ASN A 106 1.24 5.61 -5.47
C ASN A 106 0.39 4.71 -6.39
N LEU A 107 -0.92 4.63 -6.16
CA LEU A 107 -1.83 3.83 -6.99
C LEU A 107 -1.90 4.33 -8.43
N GLN A 108 -1.79 5.64 -8.67
CA GLN A 108 -1.70 6.18 -10.02
C GLN A 108 -0.40 5.78 -10.72
N GLY A 109 0.72 5.77 -9.99
CA GLY A 109 2.00 5.25 -10.49
C GLY A 109 1.93 3.77 -10.85
N GLU A 110 1.41 2.94 -9.95
CA GLU A 110 1.21 1.50 -10.19
C GLU A 110 0.30 1.25 -11.39
N LYS A 111 -0.79 2.02 -11.52
CA LYS A 111 -1.68 1.93 -12.67
C LYS A 111 -0.94 2.21 -13.99
N ALA A 112 -0.13 3.26 -14.05
CA ALA A 112 0.64 3.59 -15.24
C ALA A 112 1.66 2.48 -15.59
N GLU A 113 2.29 1.89 -14.57
CA GLU A 113 3.21 0.75 -14.76
C GLU A 113 2.47 -0.47 -15.32
N TRP A 114 1.31 -0.81 -14.77
CA TRP A 114 0.48 -1.92 -15.27
C TRP A 114 -0.03 -1.68 -16.69
N GLU A 115 -0.42 -0.45 -17.04
CA GLU A 115 -0.81 -0.09 -18.41
C GLU A 115 0.36 -0.27 -19.39
N GLN A 116 1.58 0.11 -19.00
CA GLN A 116 2.78 -0.09 -19.81
C GLN A 116 3.10 -1.58 -19.98
N GLN A 117 3.05 -2.36 -18.89
CA GLN A 117 3.27 -3.81 -18.96
C GLN A 117 2.22 -4.52 -19.82
N LEU A 118 0.96 -4.10 -19.71
CA LEU A 118 -0.13 -4.63 -20.54
C LEU A 118 0.14 -4.37 -22.02
N ALA A 119 0.48 -3.13 -22.40
CA ALA A 119 0.81 -2.78 -23.78
C ALA A 119 2.00 -3.61 -24.32
N ALA A 120 3.08 -3.72 -23.54
CA ALA A 120 4.25 -4.53 -23.93
C ALA A 120 3.91 -6.02 -24.09
N SER A 121 3.05 -6.56 -23.22
CA SER A 121 2.61 -7.95 -23.31
C SER A 121 1.72 -8.22 -24.53
N GLN A 122 0.85 -7.26 -24.88
CA GLN A 122 -0.01 -7.33 -26.07
C GLN A 122 0.84 -7.29 -27.34
N GLU A 123 1.79 -6.36 -27.43
CA GLU A 123 2.72 -6.29 -28.56
C GLU A 123 3.52 -7.60 -28.72
N ARG A 124 4.01 -8.16 -27.61
CA ARG A 124 4.70 -9.46 -27.64
C ARG A 124 3.79 -10.57 -28.15
N ALA A 125 2.52 -10.61 -27.71
CA ALA A 125 1.56 -11.60 -28.18
C ALA A 125 1.28 -11.46 -29.68
N GLU A 126 1.13 -10.25 -30.20
CA GLU A 126 0.96 -9.98 -31.64
C GLU A 126 2.17 -10.44 -32.45
N ARG A 127 3.40 -10.16 -31.98
CA ARG A 127 4.63 -10.63 -32.62
C ARG A 127 4.67 -12.16 -32.68
N LEU A 128 4.32 -12.84 -31.59
CA LEU A 128 4.25 -14.30 -31.56
C LEU A 128 3.18 -14.85 -32.53
N GLN A 129 2.03 -14.19 -32.62
CA GLN A 129 0.96 -14.56 -33.53
C GLN A 129 1.40 -14.44 -35.00
N VAL A 130 2.12 -13.37 -35.35
CA VAL A 130 2.69 -13.19 -36.71
C VAL A 130 3.70 -14.28 -37.04
N VAL A 131 4.60 -14.64 -36.10
CA VAL A 131 5.54 -15.76 -36.35
C VAL A 131 4.78 -17.06 -36.60
N ALA A 132 3.78 -17.37 -35.77
CA ALA A 132 3.01 -18.60 -35.91
C ALA A 132 2.19 -18.65 -37.22
N ALA A 133 1.63 -17.52 -37.65
CA ALA A 133 0.75 -17.46 -38.82
C ALA A 133 1.51 -17.29 -40.15
N GLU A 134 2.53 -16.42 -40.18
CA GLU A 134 3.20 -16.00 -41.41
C GLU A 134 4.57 -16.67 -41.60
N PHE A 135 5.26 -17.03 -40.51
CA PHE A 135 6.64 -17.56 -40.54
C PHE A 135 6.85 -18.80 -39.66
N PRO A 136 6.08 -19.90 -39.85
CA PRO A 136 6.13 -21.07 -38.96
C PRO A 136 7.50 -21.75 -38.93
N ALA A 137 8.32 -21.61 -39.98
CA ALA A 137 9.70 -22.11 -40.02
C ALA A 137 10.63 -21.44 -38.97
N LEU A 138 10.24 -20.28 -38.45
CA LEU A 138 11.00 -19.54 -37.43
C LEU A 138 10.53 -19.83 -36.00
N ALA A 139 9.57 -20.76 -35.80
CA ALA A 139 9.13 -21.18 -34.47
C ALA A 139 10.27 -21.57 -33.50
N PRO A 140 11.37 -22.24 -33.94
CA PRO A 140 12.51 -22.52 -33.04
C PRO A 140 13.19 -21.25 -32.49
N LEU A 141 13.13 -20.12 -33.22
CA LEU A 141 13.68 -18.85 -32.74
C LEU A 141 12.80 -18.20 -31.67
N VAL A 142 11.49 -18.50 -31.66
CA VAL A 142 10.59 -18.11 -30.57
C VAL A 142 10.99 -18.77 -29.27
N GLU A 143 11.21 -20.08 -29.30
CA GLU A 143 11.63 -20.87 -28.13
C GLU A 143 13.01 -20.45 -27.62
N ALA A 144 13.90 -20.05 -28.52
CA ALA A 144 15.22 -19.52 -28.19
C ALA A 144 15.21 -18.03 -27.76
N ASN A 145 14.04 -17.37 -27.72
CA ASN A 145 13.90 -15.94 -27.46
C ASN A 145 14.81 -15.07 -28.36
N ALA A 146 14.99 -15.48 -29.62
CA ALA A 146 15.90 -14.91 -30.60
C ALA A 146 15.15 -14.19 -31.74
N LEU A 147 13.92 -13.74 -31.48
CA LEU A 147 13.16 -12.95 -32.44
C LEU A 147 13.76 -11.56 -32.60
N PRO A 148 13.71 -10.99 -33.82
CA PRO A 148 14.26 -9.66 -34.07
C PRO A 148 13.47 -8.59 -33.31
N GLU A 149 14.20 -7.64 -32.72
CA GLU A 149 13.59 -6.41 -32.24
C GLU A 149 13.22 -5.51 -33.42
N ALA A 150 12.07 -4.87 -33.32
CA ALA A 150 11.55 -3.94 -34.30
C ALA A 150 10.79 -2.82 -33.58
N LYS A 151 10.67 -1.67 -34.23
CA LYS A 151 9.91 -0.53 -33.70
C LYS A 151 8.41 -0.69 -33.87
N ASP A 152 7.99 -1.38 -34.94
CA ASP A 152 6.59 -1.63 -35.27
C ASP A 152 6.42 -3.00 -35.95
N MET A 153 5.17 -3.40 -36.15
CA MET A 153 4.81 -4.71 -36.70
C MET A 153 5.20 -4.87 -38.18
N ASP A 154 5.31 -3.80 -38.95
CA ASP A 154 5.69 -3.87 -40.36
C ASP A 154 7.20 -4.09 -40.49
N GLU A 155 8.01 -3.36 -39.73
CA GLU A 155 9.45 -3.60 -39.62
C GLU A 155 9.72 -5.01 -39.08
N PHE A 156 8.94 -5.48 -38.09
CA PHE A 156 9.05 -6.83 -37.55
C PHE A 156 8.84 -7.89 -38.63
N ARG A 157 7.75 -7.79 -39.40
CA ARG A 157 7.45 -8.67 -40.54
C ARG A 157 8.56 -8.65 -41.59
N GLN A 158 9.08 -7.47 -41.91
CA GLN A 158 10.16 -7.33 -42.89
C GLN A 158 11.43 -8.06 -42.43
N LYS A 159 11.81 -7.90 -41.15
CA LYS A 159 12.97 -8.61 -40.56
C LYS A 159 12.75 -10.11 -40.51
N LEU A 160 11.55 -10.57 -40.15
CA LEU A 160 11.19 -11.99 -40.18
C LEU A 160 11.26 -12.57 -41.61
N GLY A 161 10.78 -11.84 -42.62
CA GLY A 161 10.87 -12.25 -44.02
C GLY A 161 12.32 -12.43 -44.48
N GLY A 162 13.21 -11.51 -44.08
CA GLY A 162 14.65 -11.64 -44.31
C GLY A 162 15.24 -12.89 -43.62
N MET A 163 14.91 -13.10 -42.34
CA MET A 163 15.35 -14.29 -41.59
C MET A 163 14.83 -15.60 -42.19
N ALA A 164 13.55 -15.67 -42.57
CA ALA A 164 12.96 -16.86 -43.19
C ALA A 164 13.63 -17.18 -44.54
N THR A 165 13.93 -16.16 -45.33
CA THR A 165 14.67 -16.31 -46.59
C THR A 165 16.08 -16.83 -46.35
N ALA A 166 16.80 -16.26 -45.38
CA ALA A 166 18.14 -16.70 -45.01
C ALA A 166 18.15 -18.13 -44.46
N PHE A 167 17.17 -18.48 -43.62
CA PHE A 167 17.02 -19.81 -43.05
C PHE A 167 16.79 -20.86 -44.15
N THR A 168 15.93 -20.54 -45.12
CA THR A 168 15.66 -21.41 -46.28
C THR A 168 16.89 -21.53 -47.18
N ALA A 169 17.60 -20.43 -47.44
CA ALA A 169 18.83 -20.44 -48.23
C ALA A 169 19.92 -21.28 -47.56
N GLN A 170 20.08 -21.18 -46.24
CA GLN A 170 21.03 -21.98 -45.48
C GLN A 170 20.66 -23.47 -45.48
N ALA A 171 19.38 -23.80 -45.31
CA ALA A 171 18.90 -25.17 -45.40
C ALA A 171 19.17 -25.77 -46.80
N ASN A 172 18.92 -24.99 -47.86
CA ASN A 172 19.20 -25.40 -49.24
C ASN A 172 20.71 -25.55 -49.50
N ALA A 173 21.54 -24.65 -48.99
CA ALA A 173 23.00 -24.77 -49.12
C ALA A 173 23.55 -25.99 -48.38
N ALA A 174 23.05 -26.28 -47.17
CA ALA A 174 23.41 -27.49 -46.43
C ALA A 174 22.94 -28.78 -47.15
N TYR A 175 21.77 -28.74 -47.78
CA TYR A 175 21.29 -29.83 -48.62
C TYR A 175 22.19 -30.02 -49.84
N GLN A 176 22.52 -28.96 -50.57
CA GLN A 176 23.42 -29.02 -51.73
C GLN A 176 24.81 -29.52 -51.34
N GLN A 177 25.39 -29.10 -50.21
CA GLN A 177 26.66 -29.64 -49.73
C GLN A 177 26.58 -31.13 -49.37
N ARG A 178 25.43 -31.62 -48.88
CA ARG A 178 25.23 -33.07 -48.67
C ARG A 178 25.08 -33.81 -49.99
N VAL A 179 24.48 -33.21 -51.02
CA VAL A 179 24.29 -33.84 -52.33
C VAL A 179 25.59 -33.80 -53.16
N GLU A 180 26.36 -32.71 -53.09
CA GLU A 180 27.65 -32.53 -53.76
C GLU A 180 28.81 -33.21 -53.02
N GLY A 181 28.73 -33.32 -51.69
CA GLY A 181 29.62 -34.14 -50.86
C GLY A 181 29.41 -35.64 -51.05
N VAL A 182 28.29 -36.05 -51.66
CA VAL A 182 28.11 -37.39 -52.22
C VAL A 182 28.66 -37.38 -53.64
N LYS A 183 29.98 -37.56 -53.77
CA LYS A 183 30.53 -38.16 -54.99
C LYS A 183 29.72 -39.44 -55.23
N PRO A 184 29.12 -39.68 -56.42
CA PRO A 184 28.59 -41.01 -56.70
C PRO A 184 29.74 -41.98 -56.40
N PRO A 185 29.53 -43.03 -55.58
CA PRO A 185 30.64 -43.92 -55.28
C PRO A 185 31.22 -44.36 -56.62
N ALA A 186 32.50 -44.07 -56.82
CA ALA A 186 33.24 -44.74 -57.88
C ALA A 186 32.99 -46.23 -57.63
N SER A 187 32.47 -46.94 -58.64
CA SER A 187 32.25 -48.37 -58.56
C SER A 187 33.48 -48.99 -57.90
N PRO A 188 33.34 -49.60 -56.70
CA PRO A 188 34.51 -50.11 -56.01
C PRO A 188 35.13 -51.20 -56.89
N PRO A 189 36.47 -51.22 -57.04
CA PRO A 189 37.13 -52.33 -57.70
C PRO A 189 36.81 -53.60 -56.91
N ALA A 190 36.46 -54.66 -57.64
CA ALA A 190 36.08 -55.94 -57.10
C ALA A 190 37.16 -56.48 -56.13
N GLY A 191 36.87 -56.36 -54.83
CA GLY A 191 37.48 -57.14 -53.76
C GLY A 191 36.54 -58.28 -53.39
N PRO A 192 37.03 -59.52 -53.24
CA PRO A 192 36.17 -60.68 -53.06
C PRO A 192 35.72 -60.77 -51.60
N GLN A 193 34.53 -60.23 -51.27
CA GLN A 193 33.60 -60.73 -50.22
C GLN A 193 32.39 -59.82 -49.90
N GLU A 194 32.31 -58.56 -50.37
CA GLU A 194 31.12 -57.70 -50.16
C GLU A 194 30.08 -57.74 -51.31
N ALA A 195 30.44 -58.35 -52.44
CA ALA A 195 29.53 -58.47 -53.59
C ALA A 195 28.35 -59.44 -53.32
N ASP A 196 28.46 -60.31 -52.33
CA ASP A 196 27.49 -61.39 -52.11
C ASP A 196 26.18 -60.87 -51.49
N LEU A 197 26.25 -60.08 -50.40
CA LEU A 197 25.06 -59.56 -49.71
C LEU A 197 24.24 -58.56 -50.52
N ASN A 198 24.90 -57.70 -51.30
CA ASN A 198 24.22 -56.74 -52.17
C ASN A 198 23.57 -57.43 -53.38
N SER A 199 24.20 -58.48 -53.92
CA SER A 199 23.60 -59.28 -54.99
C SER A 199 22.41 -60.12 -54.51
N LEU A 200 22.48 -60.61 -53.27
CA LEU A 200 21.41 -61.37 -52.63
C LEU A 200 20.22 -60.47 -52.29
N ALA A 201 20.48 -59.23 -51.84
CA ALA A 201 19.45 -58.22 -51.63
C ALA A 201 18.76 -57.79 -52.93
N ALA A 202 19.51 -57.68 -54.04
CA ALA A 202 18.95 -57.44 -55.36
C ALA A 202 18.07 -58.61 -55.83
N SER A 203 18.54 -59.85 -55.65
CA SER A 203 17.80 -61.06 -56.01
C SER A 203 16.52 -61.23 -55.19
N MET A 204 16.53 -60.87 -53.90
CA MET A 204 15.32 -60.80 -53.08
C MET A 204 14.30 -59.80 -53.62
N ARG A 205 14.73 -58.60 -54.04
CA ARG A 205 13.83 -57.61 -54.62
C ARG A 205 13.21 -58.09 -55.94
N THR A 206 13.99 -58.78 -56.77
CA THR A 206 13.50 -59.38 -58.02
C THR A 206 12.51 -60.51 -57.76
N ALA A 207 12.82 -61.44 -56.84
CA ALA A 207 11.91 -62.53 -56.47
C ALA A 207 10.59 -62.01 -55.87
N LEU A 208 10.65 -60.91 -55.10
CA LEU A 208 9.46 -60.25 -54.55
C LEU A 208 8.63 -59.57 -55.66
N ALA A 209 9.29 -58.92 -56.63
CA ALA A 209 8.63 -58.29 -57.78
C ALA A 209 7.99 -59.32 -58.72
N GLU A 210 8.59 -60.51 -58.85
CA GLU A 210 8.06 -61.63 -59.64
C GLU A 210 7.05 -62.50 -58.87
N GLY A 211 6.78 -62.19 -57.59
CA GLY A 211 5.81 -62.91 -56.76
C GLY A 211 6.25 -64.32 -56.30
N LYS A 212 7.54 -64.66 -56.46
CA LYS A 212 8.12 -65.96 -56.12
C LYS A 212 8.49 -66.03 -54.64
N LYS A 213 7.48 -66.25 -53.79
CA LYS A 213 7.61 -66.19 -52.32
C LYS A 213 8.58 -67.22 -51.72
N GLU A 214 8.64 -68.43 -52.27
CA GLU A 214 9.54 -69.49 -51.78
C GLU A 214 11.02 -69.14 -52.06
N GLU A 215 11.29 -68.62 -53.25
CA GLU A 215 12.62 -68.17 -53.66
C GLU A 215 13.06 -66.94 -52.84
N TYR A 216 12.15 -66.00 -52.59
CA TYR A 216 12.39 -64.87 -51.67
C TYR A 216 12.75 -65.33 -50.25
N ASN A 217 12.03 -66.31 -49.69
CA ASN A 217 12.29 -66.79 -48.34
C ASN A 217 13.65 -67.50 -48.23
N GLN A 218 14.03 -68.30 -49.23
CA GLN A 218 15.35 -68.94 -49.28
C GLN A 218 16.47 -67.90 -49.38
N LEU A 219 16.31 -66.88 -50.24
CA LEU A 219 17.28 -65.79 -50.37
C LEU A 219 17.38 -64.95 -49.09
N LYS A 220 16.28 -64.77 -48.36
CA LYS A 220 16.24 -64.05 -47.09
C LYS A 220 16.99 -64.78 -45.98
N GLU A 221 16.86 -66.11 -45.89
CA GLU A 221 17.62 -66.91 -44.93
C GLU A 221 19.13 -66.88 -45.20
N GLN A 222 19.51 -66.98 -46.48
CA GLN A 222 20.91 -66.84 -46.90
C GLN A 222 21.46 -65.44 -46.57
N TRP A 223 20.62 -64.40 -46.67
CA TRP A 223 21.02 -63.02 -46.37
C TRP A 223 21.29 -62.83 -44.88
N TYR A 224 20.46 -63.38 -44.01
CA TYR A 224 20.71 -63.34 -42.57
C TYR A 224 21.95 -64.13 -42.17
N ALA A 225 22.15 -65.33 -42.72
CA ALA A 225 23.33 -66.14 -42.43
C ALA A 225 24.63 -65.45 -42.85
N ALA A 226 24.64 -64.81 -44.03
CA ALA A 226 25.79 -64.06 -44.52
C ALA A 226 26.04 -62.76 -43.72
N THR A 227 24.97 -62.08 -43.28
CA THR A 227 25.09 -60.87 -42.44
C THR A 227 25.61 -61.21 -41.04
N GLU A 228 25.16 -62.32 -40.46
CA GLU A 228 25.65 -62.80 -39.15
C GLU A 228 27.11 -63.25 -39.21
N ALA A 229 27.55 -63.83 -40.33
CA ALA A 229 28.95 -64.19 -40.55
C ALA A 229 29.87 -62.95 -40.66
N GLN A 230 29.39 -61.86 -41.28
CA GLN A 230 30.13 -60.59 -41.34
C GLN A 230 30.25 -59.90 -39.97
N LEU A 231 29.25 -60.03 -39.10
CA LEU A 231 29.26 -59.43 -37.76
C LEU A 231 30.19 -60.14 -36.76
N LYS A 232 30.67 -61.35 -37.08
CA LYS A 232 31.58 -62.16 -36.23
C LYS A 232 33.06 -62.07 -36.63
N GLN A 233 33.39 -61.29 -37.66
CA GLN A 233 34.78 -60.94 -38.04
C GLN A 233 35.14 -59.55 -37.50
#